data_AF-A0A660YJ46-F1
#
_entry.id   AF-A0A660YJ46-F1
#
_cell.length_a   1.000
_cell.length_b   1.000
_cell.length_c   1.000
_cell.angle_alpha   90.00
_cell.angle_beta   90.00
_cell.angle_gamma   90.00
#
_symmetry.space_group_name_H-M   'P 1'
#
loop_
_entity.id
_entity.type
_entity.pdbx_description
1 polymer ?
#
loop_
_entity_poly.entity_id
_entity_poly.type
_entity_poly.pdbx_seq_one_letter_code
_entity_poly.pdbx_strand_id
1 'polypeptide(L)'
;AIALAGIIVNDSLVLVSAMNRRLKNGETFTDALMHAGTSRFRPVLLTSLTTIAGLGPLVFLRGHQAQFLSPMAISVAYGLLFGTLLTLLMMPAMLSIVNKIKVLLISIIKRRPVSREEVEPAVKEELFLKKQSN
;
A
#
# COMPACT_ATOMS: atom_id res chain seq x y z
N ALA A 1 -0.09 -16.92 -8.27
CA ALA A 1 0.17 -15.58 -8.85
C ALA A 1 -1.03 -14.65 -8.71
N ILE A 2 -2.19 -14.96 -9.31
CA ILE A 2 -3.38 -14.07 -9.31
C ILE A 2 -3.87 -13.72 -7.89
N ALA A 3 -3.96 -14.70 -6.98
CA ALA A 3 -4.36 -14.46 -5.59
C ALA A 3 -3.41 -13.50 -4.84
N LEU A 4 -2.10 -13.70 -4.99
CA LEU A 4 -1.08 -12.82 -4.39
C LEU A 4 -1.15 -11.40 -4.97
N ALA A 5 -1.36 -11.26 -6.28
CA ALA A 5 -1.55 -9.96 -6.91
C ALA A 5 -2.77 -9.22 -6.34
N GLY A 6 -3.88 -9.93 -6.11
CA GLY A 6 -5.07 -9.36 -5.47
C GLY A 6 -4.80 -8.84 -4.06
N ILE A 7 -4.06 -9.60 -3.24
CA ILE A 7 -3.65 -9.17 -1.89
C ILE A 7 -2.82 -7.88 -1.96
N ILE A 8 -1.81 -7.85 -2.84
CA ILE A 8 -0.92 -6.69 -2.98
C ILE A 8 -1.71 -5.44 -3.42
N VAL A 9 -2.59 -5.57 -4.42
CA VAL A 9 -3.41 -4.44 -4.91
C VAL A 9 -4.33 -3.92 -3.81
N ASN A 10 -4.95 -4.81 -3.04
CA ASN A 10 -5.81 -4.44 -1.92
C ASN A 10 -5.02 -3.66 -0.84
N ASP A 11 -3.86 -4.17 -0.44
CA ASP A 11 -3.02 -3.52 0.59
C ASP A 11 -2.56 -2.12 0.15
N SER A 12 -2.20 -1.99 -1.13
CA SER A 12 -1.78 -0.72 -1.75
C SER A 12 -2.91 0.31 -1.79
N LEU A 13 -4.09 -0.11 -2.23
CA LEU A 13 -5.27 0.75 -2.33
C LEU A 13 -5.67 1.30 -0.95
N VAL A 14 -5.67 0.42 0.05
CA VAL A 14 -6.03 0.78 1.42
C VAL A 14 -5.00 1.75 2.03
N LEU A 15 -3.72 1.58 1.74
CA LEU A 15 -2.67 2.52 2.16
C LEU A 15 -2.86 3.91 1.56
N VAL A 16 -3.03 3.98 0.23
CA VAL A 16 -3.25 5.26 -0.49
C VAL A 16 -4.51 5.95 0.03
N SER A 17 -5.58 5.21 0.25
CA SER A 17 -6.83 5.75 0.79
C SER A 17 -6.67 6.30 2.20
N ALA A 18 -5.91 5.60 3.05
CA ALA A 18 -5.59 6.07 4.39
C ALA A 18 -4.73 7.35 4.38
N MET A 19 -3.72 7.41 3.50
CA MET A 19 -2.90 8.62 3.32
C MET A 19 -3.76 9.79 2.82
N ASN A 20 -4.60 9.58 1.81
CA ASN A 20 -5.50 10.61 1.27
C ASN A 20 -6.44 11.15 2.34
N ARG A 21 -6.98 10.29 3.21
CA ARG A 21 -7.83 10.72 4.33
C ARG A 21 -7.05 11.60 5.33
N ARG A 22 -5.79 11.29 5.60
CA ARG A 22 -4.92 12.08 6.50
C ARG A 22 -4.53 13.43 5.89
N LEU A 23 -4.22 13.45 4.59
CA LEU A 23 -3.99 14.69 3.84
C LEU A 23 -5.21 15.62 3.89
N LYS A 24 -6.43 15.08 3.72
CA LYS A 24 -7.69 15.84 3.87
C LYS A 24 -7.95 16.33 5.30
N ASN A 25 -7.28 15.75 6.29
CA ASN A 25 -7.35 16.24 7.68
C ASN A 25 -6.28 17.31 7.98
N GLY A 26 -5.51 17.74 6.98
CA GLY A 26 -4.47 18.75 7.12
C GLY A 26 -3.11 18.24 7.61
N GLU A 27 -2.90 16.92 7.70
CA GLU A 27 -1.57 16.36 7.99
C GLU A 27 -0.59 16.67 6.85
N THR A 28 0.69 16.91 7.19
CA THR A 28 1.74 17.08 6.17
C THR A 28 1.91 15.79 5.37
N PHE A 29 2.42 15.86 4.13
CA PHE A 29 2.61 14.66 3.32
C PHE A 29 3.45 13.59 4.03
N THR A 30 4.48 14.02 4.76
CA THR A 30 5.43 13.12 5.42
C THR A 30 4.77 12.42 6.61
N ASP A 31 4.00 13.16 7.41
CA ASP A 31 3.28 12.60 8.56
C ASP A 31 2.13 11.69 8.11
N ALA A 32 1.37 12.13 7.10
CA ALA A 32 0.30 11.34 6.50
C ALA A 32 0.82 10.01 5.95
N LEU A 33 1.96 10.01 5.26
CA LEU A 33 2.60 8.82 4.73
C LEU A 33 3.10 7.88 5.85
N MET A 34 3.80 8.43 6.84
CA MET A 34 4.33 7.66 7.97
C MET A 34 3.21 7.04 8.80
N HIS A 35 2.19 7.81 9.18
CA HIS A 35 1.07 7.32 9.96
C HIS A 35 0.19 6.35 9.17
N ALA A 36 -0.01 6.57 7.87
CA ALA A 36 -0.70 5.61 7.01
C ALA A 36 0.07 4.28 6.95
N GLY A 37 1.39 4.33 6.75
CA GLY A 37 2.26 3.15 6.71
C GLY A 37 2.25 2.35 8.02
N THR A 38 2.47 3.01 9.16
CA THR A 38 2.52 2.33 10.47
C THR A 38 1.17 1.72 10.86
N SER A 39 0.06 2.39 10.53
CA SER A 39 -1.29 1.85 10.78
C SER A 39 -1.59 0.56 10.01
N ARG A 40 -0.85 0.29 8.92
CA ARG A 40 -1.02 -0.89 8.06
C ARG A 40 -0.03 -2.01 8.34
N PHE A 41 1.08 -1.71 9.01
CA PHE A 41 2.05 -2.70 9.46
C PHE A 41 1.40 -3.87 10.21
N ARG A 42 0.60 -3.58 11.25
CA ARG A 42 -0.01 -4.62 12.08
C ARG A 42 -1.08 -5.44 11.33
N PRO A 43 -2.05 -4.83 10.64
CA PRO A 43 -3.05 -5.58 9.88
C PRO A 43 -2.45 -6.49 8.81
N VAL A 44 -1.49 -5.99 8.01
CA VAL A 44 -0.91 -6.76 6.91
C VAL A 44 -0.14 -7.97 7.45
N LEU A 45 0.65 -7.80 8.51
CA LEU A 45 1.33 -8.91 9.15
C LEU A 45 0.37 -9.95 9.73
N LEU A 46 -0.73 -9.50 10.35
CA LEU A 46 -1.75 -10.40 10.90
C LEU A 46 -2.41 -11.23 9.79
N THR A 47 -2.79 -10.61 8.67
CA THR A 47 -3.39 -11.30 7.53
C THR A 47 -2.43 -12.31 6.92
N SER A 48 -1.16 -11.94 6.74
CA SER A 48 -0.14 -12.86 6.21
C SER A 48 0.09 -14.05 7.13
N LEU A 49 0.20 -13.80 8.45
CA LEU A 49 0.36 -14.86 9.44
C LEU A 49 -0.86 -15.78 9.47
N THR A 50 -2.06 -15.22 9.45
CA THR A 50 -3.32 -15.98 9.44
C THR A 50 -3.42 -16.85 8.20
N THR A 51 -3.01 -16.34 7.04
CA THR A 51 -3.02 -17.10 5.78
C THR A 51 -2.02 -18.26 5.82
N ILE A 52 -0.80 -18.02 6.29
CA ILE A 52 0.23 -19.05 6.45
C ILE A 52 -0.24 -20.12 7.44
N ALA A 53 -0.84 -19.72 8.56
CA ALA A 53 -1.43 -20.63 9.53
C ALA A 53 -2.57 -21.47 8.93
N GLY A 54 -3.46 -20.85 8.14
CA GLY A 54 -4.54 -21.53 7.44
C GLY A 54 -4.07 -22.52 6.36
N LEU A 55 -2.90 -22.27 5.76
CA LEU A 55 -2.25 -23.20 4.83
C LEU A 55 -1.50 -24.34 5.54
N GLY A 56 -1.20 -24.20 6.84
CA GLY A 56 -0.49 -25.18 7.64
C GLY A 56 -1.04 -26.61 7.51
N PRO A 57 -2.36 -26.85 7.71
CA PRO A 57 -2.95 -28.19 7.56
C PRO A 57 -2.73 -28.82 6.19
N LEU A 58 -2.74 -28.03 5.11
CA LEU A 58 -2.51 -28.53 3.74
C LEU A 58 -1.09 -29.03 3.52
N VAL A 59 -0.12 -28.46 4.24
CA VAL A 59 1.29 -28.90 4.20
C VAL A 59 1.45 -30.25 4.91
N PHE A 60 0.67 -30.51 5.97
CA PHE A 60 0.73 -31.75 6.76
C PHE A 60 -0.17 -32.89 6.24
N LEU A 61 -1.01 -32.63 5.22
CA LEU A 61 -1.83 -33.66 4.60
C LEU A 61 -0.96 -34.79 4.03
N ARG A 62 -1.39 -36.05 4.21
CA ARG A 62 -0.72 -37.24 3.66
C ARG A 62 -1.66 -37.95 2.66
N GLY A 63 -1.12 -38.37 1.52
CA GLY A 63 -1.85 -39.10 0.47
C GLY A 63 -1.50 -38.64 -0.95
N HIS A 64 -2.10 -39.26 -1.98
CA HIS A 64 -1.85 -38.94 -3.39
C HIS A 64 -2.19 -37.47 -3.74
N GLN A 65 -3.23 -36.89 -3.13
CA GLN A 65 -3.57 -35.47 -3.32
C GLN A 65 -2.57 -34.50 -2.66
N ALA A 66 -1.83 -34.95 -1.64
CA ALA A 66 -0.87 -34.10 -0.93
C ALA A 66 0.38 -33.76 -1.76
N GLN A 67 0.75 -34.61 -2.72
CA GLN A 67 1.89 -34.37 -3.61
C GLN A 67 1.74 -33.11 -4.46
N PHE A 68 0.50 -32.71 -4.78
CA PHE A 68 0.22 -31.49 -5.53
C PHE A 68 -0.07 -30.30 -4.61
N LEU A 69 -0.83 -30.51 -3.53
CA LEU A 69 -1.27 -29.44 -2.63
C LEU A 69 -0.12 -28.86 -1.78
N SER A 70 0.79 -29.70 -1.28
CA SER A 70 1.90 -29.26 -0.41
C SER A 70 2.85 -28.27 -1.08
N PRO A 71 3.42 -28.55 -2.28
CA PRO A 71 4.30 -27.58 -2.95
C PRO A 71 3.57 -26.29 -3.37
N MET A 72 2.27 -26.37 -3.68
CA MET A 72 1.46 -25.18 -3.96
C MET A 72 1.29 -24.31 -2.70
N ALA A 73 0.94 -24.90 -1.56
CA ALA A 73 0.77 -24.21 -0.29
C ALA A 73 2.09 -23.54 0.16
N ILE A 74 3.21 -24.24 0.04
CA ILE A 74 4.54 -23.72 0.37
C ILE A 74 4.89 -22.53 -0.53
N SER A 75 4.67 -22.64 -1.84
CA SER A 75 4.91 -21.54 -2.80
C SER A 75 4.10 -20.28 -2.46
N VAL A 76 2.81 -20.45 -2.13
CA VAL A 76 1.95 -19.32 -1.71
C VAL A 76 2.40 -18.73 -0.38
N ALA A 77 2.76 -19.55 0.60
CA ALA A 77 3.23 -19.08 1.90
C ALA A 77 4.51 -18.24 1.78
N TYR A 78 5.51 -18.72 1.03
CA TYR A 78 6.74 -17.96 0.77
C TYR A 78 6.47 -16.70 -0.08
N GLY A 79 5.65 -16.82 -1.12
CA GLY A 79 5.28 -15.68 -1.96
C GLY A 79 4.55 -14.58 -1.18
N LEU A 80 3.72 -14.96 -0.21
CA LEU A 80 3.03 -14.02 0.67
C LEU A 80 3.99 -13.38 1.66
N LEU A 81 4.86 -14.16 2.33
CA LEU A 81 5.88 -13.64 3.25
C LEU A 81 6.77 -12.60 2.57
N PHE A 82 7.32 -12.95 1.41
CA PHE A 82 8.18 -12.06 0.63
C PHE A 82 7.41 -10.86 0.08
N GLY A 83 6.21 -11.09 -0.48
CA GLY A 83 5.35 -10.05 -1.02
C GLY A 83 4.90 -9.04 0.04
N THR A 84 4.62 -9.50 1.26
CA THR A 84 4.27 -8.64 2.39
C THR A 84 5.43 -7.75 2.79
N LEU A 85 6.62 -8.32 3.00
CA LEU A 85 7.83 -7.54 3.31
C LEU A 85 8.13 -6.52 2.23
N LEU A 86 8.03 -6.93 0.97
CA LEU A 86 8.27 -6.06 -0.16
C LEU A 86 7.23 -4.94 -0.20
N THR A 87 5.94 -5.24 -0.08
CA THR A 87 4.86 -4.22 -0.14
C THR A 87 5.01 -3.19 0.98
N LEU A 88 5.34 -3.64 2.20
CA LEU A 88 5.45 -2.77 3.37
C LEU A 88 6.61 -1.76 3.28
N LEU A 89 7.71 -2.14 2.63
CA LEU A 89 8.88 -1.28 2.41
C LEU A 89 8.77 -0.49 1.10
N MET A 90 8.38 -1.17 0.03
CA MET A 90 8.33 -0.64 -1.33
C MET A 90 7.22 0.38 -1.50
N MET A 91 6.03 0.16 -0.94
CA MET A 91 4.90 1.09 -1.10
C MET A 91 5.18 2.50 -0.56
N PRO A 92 5.61 2.69 0.70
CA PRO A 92 5.90 4.04 1.20
C PRO A 92 7.04 4.71 0.42
N ALA A 93 8.06 3.94 0.03
CA ALA A 93 9.13 4.46 -0.82
C ALA A 93 8.61 4.92 -2.20
N MET A 94 7.79 4.09 -2.85
CA MET A 94 7.20 4.38 -4.15
C MET A 94 6.29 5.61 -4.09
N LEU A 95 5.42 5.73 -3.07
CA LEU A 95 4.60 6.92 -2.86
C LEU A 95 5.45 8.18 -2.68
N SER A 96 6.53 8.10 -1.89
CA SER A 96 7.45 9.24 -1.73
C SER A 96 8.16 9.62 -3.03
N ILE A 97 8.58 8.64 -3.84
CA ILE A 97 9.24 8.88 -5.13
C ILE A 97 8.26 9.52 -6.11
N VAL A 98 7.06 8.95 -6.24
CA VAL A 98 6.01 9.48 -7.13
C VAL A 98 5.66 10.91 -6.75
N ASN A 99 5.53 11.21 -5.46
CA ASN A 99 5.30 12.58 -5.00
C ASN A 99 6.45 13.52 -5.37
N LYS A 100 7.71 13.12 -5.13
CA LYS A 100 8.89 13.92 -5.53
C LYS A 100 8.91 14.20 -7.04
N ILE A 101 8.60 13.21 -7.87
CA ILE A 101 8.51 13.36 -9.32
C ILE A 101 7.40 14.36 -9.69
N LYS A 102 6.21 14.23 -9.10
CA LYS A 102 5.11 15.18 -9.33
C LYS A 102 5.48 16.61 -8.94
N VAL A 103 6.11 16.80 -7.78
CA VAL A 103 6.58 18.11 -7.30
C VAL A 103 7.59 18.71 -8.28
N LEU A 104 8.57 17.92 -8.74
CA LEU A 104 9.57 18.37 -9.70
C LEU A 104 8.92 18.81 -11.03
N LEU A 105 8.08 17.95 -11.61
CA LEU A 105 7.40 18.23 -12.88
C LEU A 105 6.52 19.48 -12.79
N ILE A 106 5.71 19.59 -11.72
CA ILE A 106 4.78 20.72 -11.57
C ILE A 106 5.52 22.01 -11.23
N SER A 107 6.62 21.95 -10.47
CA SER A 107 7.45 23.12 -10.16
C SER A 107 8.13 23.69 -11.41
N ILE A 108 8.60 22.82 -12.31
CA ILE A 108 9.16 23.24 -13.61
C ILE A 108 8.08 23.92 -14.47
N ILE A 109 6.88 23.33 -14.54
CA ILE A 109 5.77 23.87 -15.36
C ILE A 109 5.28 25.21 -14.79
N LYS A 110 5.08 25.32 -13.48
CA LYS A 110 4.54 26.52 -12.83
C LYS A 110 5.59 27.58 -12.50
N ARG A 111 6.88 27.32 -12.75
CA ARG A 111 8.04 28.17 -12.41
C ARG A 111 7.98 28.75 -10.99
N ARG A 112 7.44 27.98 -10.04
CA ARG A 112 7.31 28.35 -8.63
C ARG A 112 7.61 27.13 -7.75
N PRO A 113 8.11 27.31 -6.52
CA PRO A 113 8.17 26.20 -5.56
C PRO A 113 6.73 25.76 -5.25
N VAL A 114 6.46 24.45 -5.37
CA VAL A 114 5.14 23.85 -5.12
C VAL A 114 5.29 22.93 -3.91
N SER A 115 4.40 23.06 -2.94
CA SER A 115 4.46 22.19 -1.76
C SER A 115 4.13 20.74 -2.10
N ARG A 116 4.63 19.79 -1.29
CA ARG A 116 4.39 18.35 -1.47
C ARG A 116 2.91 17.99 -1.40
N GLU A 117 2.12 18.80 -0.72
CA GLU A 117 0.69 18.63 -0.51
C GLU A 117 -0.11 19.14 -1.72
N GLU A 118 0.34 20.22 -2.37
CA GLU A 118 -0.36 20.86 -3.51
C GLU A 118 -0.44 19.97 -4.75
N VAL A 119 0.44 18.99 -4.89
CA VAL A 119 0.46 18.09 -6.04
C VAL A 119 -0.51 16.92 -5.89
N GLU A 120 -0.92 16.62 -4.66
CA GLU A 120 -1.75 15.46 -4.37
C GLU A 120 -3.22 15.69 -4.75
N PRO A 121 -3.89 14.70 -5.36
CA PRO A 121 -5.27 14.86 -5.83
C PRO A 121 -6.25 15.23 -4.70
N ALA A 122 -6.04 14.65 -3.52
CA ALA A 122 -6.89 14.85 -2.35
C ALA A 122 -6.97 16.33 -1.91
N VAL A 123 -5.84 17.04 -1.97
CA VAL A 123 -5.73 18.46 -1.58
C VAL A 123 -6.25 19.38 -2.69
N LYS A 124 -6.03 19.03 -3.96
CA LYS A 124 -6.59 19.77 -5.11
C LYS A 124 -8.11 19.80 -5.10
N GLU A 125 -8.72 18.67 -4.76
CA GLU A 125 -10.17 18.54 -4.66
C GLU A 125 -10.75 19.43 -3.55
N GLU A 126 -10.12 19.43 -2.38
CA GLU A 126 -10.53 20.27 -1.24
C GLU A 126 -10.40 21.77 -1.56
N LEU A 127 -9.30 22.18 -2.22
CA LEU A 127 -9.12 23.55 -2.70
C LEU A 127 -10.17 23.95 -3.75
N PHE A 128 -10.56 23.02 -4.63
CA PHE A 128 -11.58 23.26 -5.65
C PHE A 128 -12.97 23.46 -5.01
N LEU A 129 -13.34 22.63 -4.04
CA LEU A 129 -14.60 22.75 -3.30
C LEU A 129 -14.67 24.07 -2.52
N LYS A 130 -13.58 24.45 -1.84
CA LYS A 130 -13.49 25.72 -1.10
C LYS A 130 -13.61 26.93 -2.03
N LYS A 131 -13.18 26.82 -3.28
CA LYS A 131 -13.28 27.87 -4.31
C LYS A 131 -14.66 27.96 -4.97
N GLN A 132 -15.48 26.91 -4.89
CA GLN A 132 -16.89 26.96 -5.34
C GLN A 132 -17.84 27.47 -4.24
N SER A 133 -17.46 27.31 -2.97
CA SER A 133 -18.25 27.77 -1.82
C SER A 133 -18.08 29.28 -1.51
N ASN A 134 -17.26 30.00 -2.27
CA ASN A 134 -16.85 31.39 -2.02
C ASN A 134 -16.96 32.22 -3.31
#